data_AF-A0A6B3CM23-F1
#
_entry.id   AF-A0A6B3CM23-F1
#
_cell.length_a   1.000
_cell.length_b   1.000
_cell.length_c   1.000
_cell.angle_alpha   90.00
_cell.angle_beta   90.00
_cell.angle_gamma   90.00
#
_symmetry.space_group_name_H-M   'P 1'
#
loop_
_entity.id
_entity.type
_entity.pdbx_description
1 polymer ?
#
loop_
_entity_poly.entity_id
_entity_poly.type
_entity_poly.pdbx_seq_one_letter_code
_entity_poly.pdbx_strand_id
1 'polypeptide(L)' 'AQSAGGGGAVLKLSAEESRQWLGALNDLRLAIGARLEIADEDDTDLLYRLPDEDPRKPMVMAYLWLGGLQESLVVTLMP' A
#
# COMPACT_ATOMS: atom_id res chain seq x y z
N ALA A 1 17.03 28.18 -14.11
CA ALA A 1 16.68 26.76 -14.01
C ALA A 1 15.17 26.67 -13.90
N GLN A 2 14.50 26.01 -14.86
CA GLN A 2 13.04 25.90 -14.87
C GLN A 2 12.61 24.91 -13.79
N SER A 3 11.81 25.39 -12.83
CA SER A 3 11.12 24.55 -11.85
C SER A 3 10.05 23.73 -12.58
N ALA A 4 10.16 22.41 -12.57
CA ALA A 4 9.13 21.52 -13.08
C ALA A 4 7.91 21.56 -12.14
N GLY A 5 6.98 22.47 -12.41
CA GLY A 5 5.64 22.47 -11.83
C GLY A 5 4.68 21.67 -12.70
N GLY A 6 3.84 20.84 -12.07
CA GLY A 6 2.45 20.67 -12.52
C GLY A 6 2.03 19.39 -13.24
N GLY A 7 2.86 18.34 -13.29
CA GLY A 7 2.43 17.04 -13.81
C GLY A 7 3.11 15.91 -13.06
N GLY A 8 2.35 15.06 -12.36
CA GLY A 8 2.91 13.91 -11.68
C GLY A 8 3.77 13.08 -12.63
N ALA A 9 4.97 12.71 -12.20
CA ALA A 9 5.83 11.84 -12.99
C ALA A 9 5.09 10.50 -13.20
N VAL A 10 4.76 10.18 -14.44
CA VAL A 10 4.17 8.88 -14.78
C VAL A 10 5.27 7.84 -14.69
N LEU A 11 5.22 7.01 -13.65
CA LEU A 11 6.09 5.86 -13.50
C LEU A 11 5.63 4.77 -14.46
N LYS A 12 6.52 4.33 -15.36
CA LYS A 12 6.31 3.16 -16.22
C LYS A 12 7.21 2.04 -15.74
N LEU A 13 6.62 0.87 -15.51
CA LEU A 13 7.33 -0.33 -15.07
C LEU A 13 7.23 -1.39 -16.18
N SER A 14 8.32 -2.09 -16.42
CA SER A 14 8.30 -3.37 -17.12
C SER A 14 7.61 -4.44 -16.27
N ALA A 15 7.28 -5.58 -16.87
CA ALA A 15 6.71 -6.72 -16.13
C ALA A 15 7.65 -7.24 -15.03
N GLU A 16 8.97 -7.15 -15.25
CA GLU A 16 9.97 -7.56 -14.25
C GLU A 16 10.06 -6.57 -13.09
N GLU A 17 10.13 -5.27 -13.38
CA GLU A 17 10.12 -4.24 -12.33
C GLU A 17 8.81 -4.29 -11.53
N SER A 18 7.69 -4.59 -12.18
CA SER A 18 6.41 -4.77 -11.49
C SER A 18 6.46 -5.92 -10.48
N ARG A 19 7.10 -7.05 -10.79
CA ARG A 19 7.29 -8.15 -9.83
C ARG A 19 8.19 -7.77 -8.67
N GLN A 20 9.24 -7.01 -8.92
CA GLN A 20 10.14 -6.51 -7.86
C GLN A 20 9.40 -5.54 -6.92
N TRP A 21 8.59 -4.65 -7.49
CA TRP A 21 7.73 -3.75 -6.72
C TRP A 21 6.66 -4.50 -5.92
N LEU A 22 6.07 -5.57 -6.46
CA LEU A 22 5.15 -6.41 -5.68
C LEU A 22 5.80 -6.97 -4.43
N GLY A 23 7.04 -7.45 -4.51
CA GLY A 23 7.79 -7.91 -3.34
C GLY A 23 8.00 -6.80 -2.31
N ALA A 24 8.49 -5.64 -2.76
CA ALA A 24 8.72 -4.49 -1.88
C ALA A 24 7.43 -3.99 -1.21
N LEU A 25 6.32 -3.89 -1.94
CA LEU A 25 5.03 -3.45 -1.41
C LEU A 25 4.45 -4.47 -0.42
N ASN A 26 4.62 -5.76 -0.71
CA ASN A 26 4.23 -6.83 0.20
C ASN A 26 4.99 -6.75 1.53
N ASP A 27 6.32 -6.58 1.48
CA ASP A 27 7.15 -6.49 2.67
C ASP A 27 6.80 -5.27 3.52
N LEU A 28 6.55 -4.12 2.89
CA LEU A 28 6.05 -2.93 3.57
C LEU A 28 4.70 -3.17 4.25
N ARG A 29 3.77 -3.82 3.55
CA ARG A 29 2.45 -4.16 4.09
C ARG A 29 2.57 -5.10 5.28
N LEU A 30 3.43 -6.12 5.20
CA LEU A 30 3.69 -7.04 6.31
C LEU A 30 4.33 -6.35 7.51
N ALA A 31 5.31 -5.48 7.29
CA ALA A 31 5.96 -4.72 8.36
C ALA A 31 4.96 -3.82 9.11
N ILE A 32 4.09 -3.12 8.37
CA ILE A 32 3.02 -2.31 8.95
C ILE A 32 1.99 -3.18 9.68
N GLY A 33 1.59 -4.31 9.07
CA GLY A 33 0.64 -5.24 9.69
C GLY A 33 1.15 -5.80 11.02
N ALA A 34 2.42 -6.20 11.07
CA ALA A 34 3.07 -6.64 12.30
C ALA A 34 3.13 -5.52 13.36
N ARG A 35 3.38 -4.27 12.95
CA ARG A 35 3.39 -3.10 13.85
C ARG A 35 2.01 -2.78 14.41
N LEU A 36 0.96 -3.07 13.65
CA LEU A 36 -0.45 -2.92 14.01
C LEU A 36 -1.02 -4.12 14.76
N GLU A 37 -0.23 -5.18 14.94
CA GLU A 37 -0.65 -6.44 15.58
C GLU A 37 -1.85 -7.12 14.88
N ILE A 38 -1.92 -7.02 13.55
CA ILE A 38 -2.94 -7.74 12.75
C ILE A 38 -2.53 -9.21 12.67
N ALA A 39 -3.26 -10.10 13.33
CA ALA A 39 -3.00 -11.53 13.35
C ALA A 39 -3.95 -12.32 12.45
N ASP A 40 -5.21 -11.87 12.32
CA ASP A 40 -6.25 -12.59 11.56
C ASP A 40 -7.22 -11.65 10.81
N GLU A 41 -8.24 -12.25 10.18
CA GLU A 41 -9.28 -11.54 9.44
C GLU A 41 -10.16 -10.68 10.36
N ASP A 42 -10.38 -11.09 11.62
CA ASP A 42 -11.21 -10.35 12.58
C ASP A 42 -10.52 -9.03 12.99
N ASP A 43 -9.19 -9.05 13.13
CA ASP A 43 -8.39 -7.83 13.37
C ASP A 43 -8.52 -6.82 12.23
N THR A 44 -8.67 -7.30 11.00
CA THR A 44 -8.76 -6.46 9.79
C THR A 44 -10.08 -5.70 9.76
N ASP A 45 -11.18 -6.33 10.21
CA ASP A 45 -12.50 -5.69 10.33
C ASP A 45 -12.50 -4.53 11.34
N LEU A 46 -11.71 -4.64 12.41
CA LEU A 46 -11.56 -3.60 13.42
C LEU A 46 -10.87 -2.35 12.85
N LEU A 47 -9.96 -2.51 11.89
CA LEU A 47 -9.25 -1.40 11.25
C LEU A 47 -10.19 -0.41 10.57
N TYR A 48 -11.26 -0.91 9.95
CA TYR A 48 -12.26 -0.09 9.27
C TYR A 48 -13.17 0.68 10.24
N ARG A 49 -13.18 0.31 11.52
CA ARG A 49 -14.05 0.89 12.55
C ARG A 49 -13.32 1.76 13.56
N LEU A 50 -12.02 2.01 13.35
CA LEU A 50 -11.23 2.85 14.24
C LEU A 50 -11.75 4.30 14.27
N PRO A 51 -11.93 4.90 15.46
CA PRO A 51 -12.26 6.31 15.61
C PRO A 51 -11.26 7.21 14.88
N ASP A 52 -11.70 8.38 14.39
CA ASP A 52 -10.86 9.34 13.69
C ASP A 52 -9.66 9.81 14.52
N GLU A 53 -9.81 9.87 15.83
CA GLU A 53 -8.79 10.30 16.79
C GLU A 53 -7.81 9.18 17.19
N ASP A 54 -7.98 7.94 16.70
CA ASP A 54 -7.08 6.84 17.06
C ASP A 54 -5.68 7.10 16.46
N PRO A 55 -4.60 7.09 17.28
CA PRO A 55 -3.25 7.37 16.81
C PRO A 55 -2.72 6.35 15.78
N ARG A 56 -3.33 5.16 15.67
CA ARG A 56 -2.98 4.14 14.69
C ARG A 56 -3.58 4.41 13.31
N LYS A 57 -4.58 5.30 13.21
CA LYS A 57 -5.33 5.54 11.97
C LYS A 57 -4.47 5.89 10.75
N PRO A 58 -3.41 6.73 10.85
CA PRO A 58 -2.53 6.99 9.72
C PRO A 58 -1.81 5.73 9.21
N MET A 59 -1.36 4.85 10.11
CA MET A 59 -0.73 3.58 9.74
C MET A 59 -1.72 2.61 9.09
N VAL A 60 -2.95 2.57 9.59
CA VAL A 60 -4.02 1.77 9.01
C VAL A 60 -4.37 2.25 7.60
N MET A 61 -4.45 3.56 7.38
CA MET A 61 -4.66 4.11 6.05
C MET A 61 -3.53 3.72 5.09
N ALA A 62 -2.27 3.78 5.53
CA ALA A 62 -1.13 3.34 4.73
C ALA A 62 -1.22 1.83 4.40
N TYR A 63 -1.58 0.99 5.38
CA TYR A 63 -1.77 -0.45 5.18
C TYR A 63 -2.84 -0.75 4.11
N LEU A 64 -4.01 -0.12 4.21
CA LEU A 64 -5.12 -0.29 3.26
C LEU A 64 -4.75 0.21 1.86
N TRP A 65 -4.11 1.38 1.78
CA TRP A 65 -3.66 1.95 0.51
C TRP A 65 -2.61 1.06 -0.17
N LEU A 66 -1.65 0.51 0.57
CA LEU A 66 -0.67 -0.44 0.05
C LEU A 66 -1.35 -1.70 -0.50
N GLY A 67 -2.40 -2.19 0.15
CA GLY A 67 -3.20 -3.31 -0.36
C GLY A 67 -3.81 -3.02 -1.72
N GLY A 68 -4.49 -1.88 -1.86
CA GLY A 68 -5.06 -1.45 -3.15
C GLY A 68 -4.00 -1.17 -4.22
N LEU A 69 -2.85 -0.60 -3.85
CA LEU A 69 -1.74 -0.40 -4.77
C LEU A 69 -1.16 -1.73 -5.26
N GLN A 70 -0.95 -2.69 -4.35
CA GLN A 70 -0.49 -4.03 -4.67
C GLN A 70 -1.48 -4.74 -5.60
N GLU A 71 -2.78 -4.65 -5.35
CA GLU A 71 -3.82 -5.18 -6.23
C GLU A 71 -3.75 -4.56 -7.63
N SER A 72 -3.61 -3.25 -7.73
CA SER A 72 -3.48 -2.56 -9.03
C SER A 72 -2.28 -3.07 -9.83
N LEU A 73 -1.16 -3.36 -9.16
CA LEU A 73 0.05 -3.87 -9.79
C LEU A 73 -0.10 -5.33 -10.21
N VAL A 74 -0.79 -6.16 -9.42
CA VAL A 74 -1.15 -7.54 -9.81
C VAL A 74 -2.00 -7.53 -11.07
N VAL A 75 -3.01 -6.66 -11.15
CA VAL A 75 -3.89 -6.53 -12.32
C VAL A 75 -3.09 -6.23 -13.60
N THR A 76 -2.03 -5.44 -13.52
CA THR A 76 -1.18 -5.16 -14.71
C THR A 76 -0.40 -6.38 -15.22
N LEU A 77 -0.28 -7.44 -14.42
CA LEU A 77 0.44 -8.68 -14.77
C LEU A 77 -0.50 -9.83 -15.14
N MET A 78 -1.81 -9.65 -15.01
CA MET A 78 -2.80 -10.64 -15.44
C MET A 78 -2.91 -10.65 -16.98
N PRO A 79 -3.14 -11.83 -17.59
CA PRO A 79 -3.21 -12.01 -19.04
C PRO A 79 -4.44 -11.35 -19.69
#